data_AF-A0A4Q3ML48-F1
#
_entry.id   AF-A0A4Q3ML48-F1
#
_cell.length_a   1.000
_cell.length_b   1.000
_cell.length_c   1.000
_cell.angle_alpha   90.00
_cell.angle_beta   90.00
_cell.angle_gamma   90.00
#
_symmetry.space_group_name_H-M   'P 1'
#
loop_
_entity.id
_entity.type
_entity.pdbx_description
1 polymer ?
#
loop_
_entity_poly.entity_id
_entity_poly.type
_entity_poly.pdbx_seq_one_letter_code
_entity_poly.pdbx_strand_id
1 'polypeptide(L)'
;MTQESEFRTVQTAIEARQLIDSEAYKNAHAGLKAQIIQQWKECPVRDREGQLLLLQLIKLADKFEGMLTGAIEAGKLAQHSIDLTNERNESKLQRAKRNVFG
;
A
#
# COMPACT_ATOMS: atom_id res chain seq x y z
N MET A 1 -17.10 -10.20 7.17
CA MET A 1 -16.00 -9.24 7.39
C MET A 1 -16.51 -8.21 8.40
N THR A 2 -15.92 -8.13 9.60
CA THR A 2 -16.42 -7.28 10.69
C THR A 2 -16.11 -5.81 10.43
N GLN A 3 -16.99 -4.87 10.81
CA GLN A 3 -16.78 -3.41 10.62
C GLN A 3 -15.45 -2.91 11.21
N GLU A 4 -14.96 -3.58 12.27
CA GLU A 4 -13.66 -3.32 12.88
C GLU A 4 -12.48 -3.54 11.91
N SER A 5 -12.60 -4.54 11.01
CA SER A 5 -11.58 -4.79 9.98
C SER A 5 -11.55 -3.69 8.92
N GLU A 6 -12.71 -3.17 8.51
CA GLU A 6 -12.80 -2.08 7.54
C GLU A 6 -12.24 -0.78 8.11
N PHE A 7 -12.55 -0.46 9.36
CA PHE A 7 -11.99 0.71 10.05
C PHE A 7 -10.46 0.62 10.16
N ARG A 8 -9.93 -0.57 10.48
CA ARG A 8 -8.48 -0.80 10.49
C ARG A 8 -7.86 -0.59 9.10
N THR A 9 -8.51 -1.05 8.03
CA THR A 9 -8.04 -0.82 6.65
C THR A 9 -8.00 0.67 6.30
N VAL A 10 -9.02 1.44 6.71
CA VAL A 10 -9.03 2.90 6.55
C VAL A 10 -7.87 3.55 7.31
N GLN A 11 -7.65 3.15 8.57
CA GLN A 11 -6.57 3.69 9.39
C GLN A 11 -5.19 3.42 8.77
N THR A 12 -4.94 2.19 8.32
CA THR A 12 -3.70 1.83 7.61
C THR A 12 -3.51 2.64 6.34
N ALA A 13 -4.58 2.95 5.61
CA ALA A 13 -4.51 3.80 4.41
C ALA A 13 -4.12 5.24 4.73
N ILE A 14 -4.62 5.81 5.83
CA ILE A 14 -4.24 7.15 6.30
C ILE A 14 -2.75 7.18 6.66
N GLU A 15 -2.26 6.19 7.40
CA GLU A 15 -0.86 6.06 7.77
C GLU A 15 0.04 5.89 6.54
N ALA A 16 -0.34 5.02 5.60
CA ALA A 16 0.38 4.84 4.34
C ALA A 16 0.43 6.13 3.51
N ARG A 17 -0.65 6.92 3.51
CA ARG A 17 -0.70 8.22 2.83
C ARG A 17 0.26 9.21 3.46
N GLN A 18 0.26 9.33 4.78
CA GLN A 18 1.18 10.20 5.51
C GLN A 18 2.64 9.84 5.24
N LEU A 19 2.95 8.54 5.18
CA LEU A 19 4.29 8.05 4.87
C LEU A 19 4.71 8.44 3.45
N ILE A 20 3.87 8.17 2.44
CA ILE A 20 4.18 8.51 1.04
C ILE A 20 4.32 10.02 0.84
N ASP A 21 3.49 10.83 1.51
CA ASP A 21 3.53 12.29 1.34
C ASP A 21 4.76 12.92 2.02
N SER A 22 5.34 12.26 3.01
CA SER A 22 6.54 12.70 3.73
C SER A 22 7.74 12.93 2.81
N GLU A 23 8.35 14.11 2.90
CA GLU A 23 9.56 14.44 2.15
C GLU A 23 10.73 13.54 2.52
N ALA A 24 10.86 13.15 3.79
CA ALA A 24 11.90 12.24 4.25
C ALA A 24 11.79 10.88 3.55
N TYR A 25 10.56 10.37 3.38
CA TYR A 25 10.32 9.13 2.65
C TYR A 25 10.68 9.25 1.17
N LYS A 26 10.19 10.29 0.50
CA LYS A 26 10.46 10.53 -0.93
C LYS A 26 11.96 10.63 -1.20
N ASN A 27 12.68 11.39 -0.38
CA ASN A 27 14.12 11.58 -0.52
C ASN A 27 14.89 10.28 -0.25
N ALA A 28 14.54 9.55 0.82
CA ALA A 28 15.17 8.27 1.14
C ALA A 28 14.92 7.22 0.05
N HIS A 29 13.69 7.13 -0.46
CA HIS A 29 13.31 6.17 -1.50
C HIS A 29 13.98 6.49 -2.84
N ALA A 30 13.99 7.76 -3.25
CA ALA A 30 14.70 8.21 -4.43
C ALA A 30 16.21 7.96 -4.32
N GLY A 31 16.79 8.25 -3.15
CA GLY A 31 18.20 7.98 -2.85
C GLY A 31 18.55 6.50 -2.95
N LEU A 32 17.70 5.62 -2.38
CA LEU A 32 17.88 4.17 -2.46
C LEU A 32 17.90 3.68 -3.92
N LYS A 33 16.93 4.10 -4.73
CA LYS A 33 16.86 3.72 -6.15
C LYS A 33 18.07 4.23 -6.92
N ALA A 34 18.48 5.48 -6.67
CA ALA A 34 19.66 6.05 -7.31
C ALA A 34 20.94 5.27 -6.98
N GLN A 35 21.13 4.86 -5.73
CA GLN A 35 22.28 4.04 -5.31
C GLN A 35 22.30 2.68 -6.00
N ILE A 36 21.16 1.98 -6.07
CA ILE A 36 21.05 0.69 -6.74
C ILE A 36 21.34 0.82 -8.24
N ILE A 37 20.80 1.85 -8.90
CA ILE A 37 21.06 2.12 -10.32
C ILE A 37 22.55 2.40 -10.56
N GLN A 38 23.18 3.18 -9.67
CA GLN A 38 24.60 3.50 -9.79
C GLN A 38 25.46 2.24 -9.65
N GLN A 39 25.20 1.40 -8.64
CA GLN A 39 25.88 0.12 -8.47
C GLN A 39 25.66 -0.82 -9.66
N TRP A 40 24.45 -0.81 -10.23
CA TRP A 40 24.15 -1.61 -11.42
C TRP A 40 24.95 -1.16 -12.65
N LYS A 41 25.18 0.16 -12.82
CA LYS A 41 26.04 0.71 -13.89
C LYS A 41 27.51 0.36 -13.69
N GLU A 42 27.97 0.28 -12.45
CA GLU A 42 29.34 -0.08 -12.10
C GLU A 42 29.59 -1.59 -12.15
N CYS A 43 28.52 -2.40 -12.12
CA CYS A 43 28.60 -3.85 -12.16
C CYS A 43 29.15 -4.35 -13.51
N PRO A 44 30.23 -5.15 -13.52
CA PRO A 44 30.84 -5.61 -14.75
C PRO A 44 29.90 -6.51 -15.56
N VAL A 45 29.86 -6.33 -16.89
CA VAL A 45 28.95 -7.06 -17.81
C VAL A 45 29.12 -8.58 -17.76
N ARG A 46 30.27 -9.07 -17.29
CA ARG A 46 30.54 -10.50 -17.14
C ARG A 46 29.88 -11.10 -15.89
N ASP A 47 29.57 -10.28 -14.89
CA ASP A 47 28.87 -10.69 -13.68
C ASP A 47 27.36 -10.64 -13.88
N ARG A 48 26.81 -11.71 -14.44
CA ARG A 48 25.38 -11.82 -14.73
C ARG A 48 24.54 -11.94 -13.46
N GLU A 49 25.08 -12.56 -12.41
CA GLU A 49 24.37 -12.76 -11.14
C GLU A 49 24.24 -11.44 -10.39
N GLY A 50 25.32 -10.66 -10.29
CA GLY A 50 25.29 -9.33 -9.67
C GLY A 50 24.29 -8.39 -10.35
N GLN A 51 24.26 -8.38 -11.69
CA GLN A 51 23.29 -7.57 -12.44
C GLN A 51 21.84 -8.00 -12.18
N LEU A 52 21.58 -9.30 -12.06
CA LEU A 52 20.24 -9.83 -11.81
C LEU A 52 19.77 -9.49 -10.39
N LEU A 53 20.65 -9.62 -9.39
CA LEU A 53 20.35 -9.27 -8.00
C LEU A 53 20.04 -7.77 -7.85
N LEU A 54 20.84 -6.91 -8.46
CA LEU A 54 20.61 -5.46 -8.47
C LEU A 54 19.30 -5.09 -9.19
N LEU A 55 18.96 -5.80 -10.27
CA LEU A 55 17.67 -5.63 -10.94
C LEU A 55 16.50 -6.09 -10.06
N GLN A 56 16.67 -7.15 -9.26
CA GLN A 56 15.65 -7.58 -8.31
C GLN A 56 15.48 -6.57 -7.17
N LEU A 57 16.57 -5.96 -6.69
CA LEU A 57 16.54 -4.94 -5.65
C LEU A 57 15.77 -3.69 -6.08
N ILE A 58 15.99 -3.19 -7.30
CA ILE A 58 15.23 -2.03 -7.79
C ILE A 58 13.74 -2.36 -7.95
N LYS A 59 13.40 -3.54 -8.48
CA LYS A 59 12.02 -4.00 -8.57
C LYS A 59 11.36 -4.17 -7.21
N LEU A 60 12.12 -4.59 -6.19
CA LEU A 60 11.63 -4.70 -4.82
C LEU A 60 11.31 -3.31 -4.25
N ALA A 61 12.17 -2.31 -4.50
CA ALA A 61 11.90 -0.94 -4.12
C ALA A 61 10.60 -0.42 -4.77
N ASP A 62 10.41 -0.64 -6.07
CA ASP A 62 9.15 -0.29 -6.78
C ASP A 62 7.94 -1.01 -6.18
N LYS A 63 8.07 -2.31 -5.89
CA LYS A 63 7.00 -3.11 -5.30
C LYS A 63 6.61 -2.59 -3.92
N PHE A 64 7.58 -2.13 -3.13
CA PHE A 64 7.32 -1.56 -1.81
C PHE A 64 6.46 -0.30 -1.88
N GLU A 65 6.76 0.62 -2.80
CA GLU A 65 5.92 1.77 -3.09
C GLU A 65 4.52 1.32 -3.55
N GLY A 66 4.45 0.35 -4.45
CA GLY A 66 3.19 -0.23 -4.94
C GLY A 66 2.31 -0.86 -3.85
N MET A 67 2.91 -1.45 -2.80
CA MET A 67 2.15 -1.98 -1.66
C MET A 67 1.50 -0.86 -0.84
N LEU A 68 2.21 0.27 -0.66
CA LEU A 68 1.69 1.42 0.05
C LEU A 68 0.58 2.12 -0.74
N THR A 69 0.74 2.28 -2.06
CA THR A 69 -0.33 2.81 -2.91
C THR A 69 -1.55 1.89 -2.93
N GLY A 70 -1.34 0.58 -3.00
CA GLY A 70 -2.43 -0.41 -2.90
C GLY A 70 -3.17 -0.34 -1.57
N ALA A 71 -2.47 -0.13 -0.44
CA ALA A 71 -3.09 0.08 0.86
C ALA A 71 -3.98 1.34 0.89
N ILE A 72 -3.52 2.43 0.26
CA ILE A 72 -4.31 3.68 0.13
C ILE A 72 -5.58 3.43 -0.68
N GLU A 73 -5.49 2.72 -1.80
CA GLU A 73 -6.64 2.38 -2.63
C GLU A 73 -7.63 1.48 -1.90
N ALA A 74 -7.14 0.47 -1.19
CA ALA A 74 -7.98 -0.41 -0.36
C ALA A 74 -8.73 0.38 0.72
N GLY A 75 -8.08 1.35 1.38
CA GLY A 75 -8.75 2.22 2.34
C GLY A 75 -9.84 3.10 1.75
N LYS A 76 -9.66 3.62 0.54
CA LYS A 76 -10.71 4.39 -0.16
C LYS A 76 -11.95 3.53 -0.40
N LEU A 77 -11.77 2.28 -0.81
CA LEU A 77 -12.86 1.33 -1.02
C LEU A 77 -13.57 0.98 0.30
N ALA A 78 -12.79 0.78 1.37
CA ALA A 78 -13.33 0.51 2.71
C ALA A 78 -14.14 1.71 3.23
N GLN A 79 -13.62 2.93 3.09
CA GLN A 79 -14.33 4.16 3.47
C GLN A 79 -15.65 4.30 2.71
N HIS A 80 -15.64 4.12 1.39
CA HIS A 80 -16.85 4.18 0.58
C HIS A 80 -17.89 3.12 1.00
N SER A 81 -17.44 1.93 1.41
CA SER A 81 -18.33 0.87 1.92
C SER A 81 -18.98 1.24 3.26
N ILE A 82 -18.23 1.91 4.13
CA ILE A 82 -18.73 2.47 5.40
C ILE A 82 -19.76 3.57 5.13
N ASP A 83 -19.46 4.49 4.22
CA ASP A 83 -20.33 5.62 3.88
C ASP A 83 -21.68 5.15 3.33
N LEU A 84 -21.65 4.21 2.36
CA LEU A 84 -22.87 3.57 1.84
C LEU A 84 -23.70 2.87 2.93
N THR A 85 -23.02 2.22 3.88
CA THR A 85 -23.70 1.57 5.00
C THR A 85 -24.37 2.59 5.92
N ASN A 86 -23.74 3.75 6.12
CA ASN A 86 -24.28 4.84 6.93
C ASN A 86 -25.48 5.51 6.27
N GLU A 87 -25.42 5.78 4.98
CA GLU A 87 -26.50 6.41 4.21
C GLU A 87 -27.77 5.55 4.10
N ARG A 88 -27.65 4.22 4.21
CA ARG A 88 -28.78 3.30 4.01
C ARG A 88 -29.92 3.38 5.03
N ASN A 89 -29.90 4.25 6.06
CA ASN A 89 -30.97 4.42 7.06
C ASN A 89 -31.53 3.11 7.67
N GLU A 90 -30.75 2.02 7.62
CA GLU A 90 -31.12 0.73 8.19
C GLU A 90 -30.94 0.74 9.71
N SER A 91 -31.89 0.15 10.44
CA SER A 91 -31.73 -0.01 11.89
C SER A 91 -30.57 -0.96 12.21
N LYS A 92 -29.92 -0.79 13.38
CA LYS A 92 -28.81 -1.64 13.83
C LYS A 92 -29.16 -3.14 13.82
N LEU A 93 -30.44 -3.46 14.08
CA LEU A 93 -31.01 -4.82 14.01
C LEU A 93 -31.07 -5.38 12.58
N GLN A 94 -31.45 -4.57 11.59
CA GLN A 94 -31.46 -4.98 10.18
C GLN A 94 -30.03 -5.21 9.67
N ARG A 95 -29.07 -4.36 10.06
CA ARG A 95 -27.65 -4.52 9.73
C ARG A 95 -27.07 -5.81 10.31
N ALA A 96 -27.37 -6.10 11.58
CA ALA A 96 -26.92 -7.33 12.24
C ALA A 96 -27.50 -8.59 11.58
N LYS A 97 -28.78 -8.57 11.18
CA LYS A 97 -29.39 -9.69 10.45
C LYS A 97 -28.73 -9.92 9.09
N ARG A 98 -28.43 -8.88 8.31
CA ARG A 98 -27.74 -9.03 7.02
C ARG A 98 -26.37 -9.68 7.17
N ASN A 99 -25.58 -9.26 8.15
CA ASN A 99 -24.22 -9.76 8.32
C ASN A 99 -24.15 -11.22 8.83
N VAL A 100 -25.27 -11.77 9.32
CA VAL A 100 -25.35 -13.13 9.88
C VAL A 100 -26.09 -14.10 8.95
N PHE A 101 -27.09 -13.61 8.20
CA PHE A 101 -27.92 -14.42 7.31
C PHE A 101 -27.62 -14.23 5.81
N GLY A 102 -26.74 -13.29 5.45
CA GLY A 102 -26.27 -13.03 4.09
C GLY A 102 -24.82 -13.45 3.88
#